data_AF-A0AAW3W9D4-F1
#
_entry.id   AF-A0AAW3W9D4-F1
#
_cell.length_a   1.000
_cell.length_b   1.000
_cell.length_c   1.000
_cell.angle_alpha   90.00
_cell.angle_beta   90.00
_cell.angle_gamma   90.00
#
_symmetry.space_group_name_H-M   'P 1'
#
loop_
_entity.id
_entity.type
_entity.pdbx_description
1 polymer ?
#
loop_
_entity_poly.entity_id
_entity_poly.type
_entity_poly.pdbx_seq_one_letter_code
_entity_poly.pdbx_strand_id
1 'polypeptide(L)'
;MLTIEEYIEKRKQEDKLNEFDLDKRLENIKSCIDYIFEYYNNYLDISEIDQKTILNNERLNKYRKQLSKYSDNIKDWLVDTYDKHGNCMNKIIGNILDENELFLAMSTDGEFRSISYEYYSGLIKKYPFLSGKITAWLEDTMEKYGVNIEAFVYSYLNKFFDNDDMWPRTHKKRVENSYRKYDNDYTKKTNLFGIDLLYPKISSKPYIKGKKQYIEILMMYFWLKEFEGDNGYWDKYLEMIFSKDKD
;
A
#
# COMPACT_ATOMS: atom_id res chain seq x y z
N MET A 1 -35.56 -15.32 -3.15
CA MET A 1 -35.61 -14.01 -2.47
C MET A 1 -35.95 -13.03 -3.56
N LEU A 2 -37.06 -12.30 -3.44
CA LEU A 2 -37.35 -11.21 -4.40
C LEU A 2 -36.24 -10.18 -4.27
N THR A 3 -35.83 -9.57 -5.37
CA THR A 3 -35.01 -8.35 -5.36
C THR A 3 -35.84 -7.17 -4.82
N ILE A 4 -35.18 -6.09 -4.43
CA ILE A 4 -35.88 -4.91 -3.90
C ILE A 4 -36.79 -4.30 -4.96
N GLU A 5 -36.39 -4.33 -6.23
CA GLU A 5 -37.17 -3.87 -7.37
C GLU A 5 -38.44 -4.73 -7.56
N GLU A 6 -38.30 -6.05 -7.57
CA GLU A 6 -39.42 -6.98 -7.70
C GLU A 6 -40.40 -6.88 -6.51
N TYR A 7 -39.88 -6.62 -5.31
CA TYR A 7 -40.71 -6.41 -4.13
C TYR A 7 -41.52 -5.12 -4.20
N ILE A 8 -40.89 -4.01 -4.62
CA ILE A 8 -41.58 -2.73 -4.80
C ILE A 8 -42.66 -2.83 -5.88
N GLU A 9 -42.38 -3.48 -7.02
CA GLU A 9 -43.40 -3.71 -8.06
C GLU A 9 -44.59 -4.50 -7.54
N LYS A 10 -44.34 -5.56 -6.77
CA LYS A 10 -45.39 -6.37 -6.15
C LYS A 10 -46.26 -5.53 -5.21
N ARG A 11 -45.67 -4.76 -4.29
CA ARG A 11 -46.43 -3.91 -3.34
C ARG A 11 -47.23 -2.82 -4.05
N LYS A 12 -46.66 -2.19 -5.10
CA LYS A 12 -47.38 -1.23 -5.95
C LYS A 12 -48.64 -1.83 -6.58
N GLN A 13 -48.56 -3.08 -7.07
CA GLN A 13 -49.71 -3.78 -7.64
C GLN A 13 -50.76 -4.12 -6.59
N GLU A 14 -50.34 -4.61 -5.41
CA GLU A 14 -51.22 -4.97 -4.30
C GLU A 14 -51.99 -3.76 -3.75
N ASP A 15 -51.28 -2.66 -3.54
CA ASP A 15 -51.83 -1.43 -2.97
C ASP A 15 -52.46 -0.51 -4.03
N LYS A 16 -52.39 -0.90 -5.31
CA LYS A 16 -52.86 -0.13 -6.47
C LYS A 16 -52.31 1.30 -6.48
N LEU A 17 -51.02 1.43 -6.15
CA LEU A 17 -50.33 2.71 -6.09
C LEU A 17 -50.13 3.26 -7.52
N ASN A 18 -50.60 4.48 -7.77
CA ASN A 18 -50.27 5.22 -8.99
C ASN A 18 -49.24 6.30 -8.69
N GLU A 19 -47.97 5.98 -8.92
CA GLU A 19 -46.83 6.88 -8.63
C GLU A 19 -46.77 8.13 -9.52
N PHE A 20 -47.56 8.17 -10.60
CA PHE A 20 -47.63 9.30 -11.53
C PHE A 20 -48.75 10.29 -11.20
N ASP A 21 -49.52 10.06 -10.13
CA ASP A 21 -50.50 11.00 -9.62
C ASP A 21 -49.81 12.17 -8.90
N LEU A 22 -49.82 13.35 -9.53
CA LEU A 22 -49.15 14.56 -9.04
C LEU A 22 -49.82 15.14 -7.78
N ASP A 23 -51.13 14.96 -7.63
CA ASP A 23 -51.88 15.48 -6.48
C ASP A 23 -51.55 14.69 -5.20
N LYS A 24 -51.09 13.45 -5.35
CA LYS A 24 -50.71 12.54 -4.26
C LYS A 24 -49.21 12.32 -4.12
N ARG A 25 -48.38 13.17 -4.73
CA ARG A 25 -46.92 13.01 -4.78
C ARG A 25 -46.26 12.71 -3.43
N LEU A 26 -46.64 13.43 -2.37
CA LEU A 26 -46.06 13.24 -1.03
C LEU A 26 -46.45 11.87 -0.42
N GLU A 27 -47.69 11.44 -0.61
CA GLU A 27 -48.17 10.14 -0.15
C GLU A 27 -47.47 9.01 -0.91
N ASN A 28 -47.36 9.13 -2.24
CA ASN A 28 -46.71 8.15 -3.09
C ASN A 28 -45.22 7.95 -2.74
N ILE A 29 -44.49 9.05 -2.50
CA ILE A 29 -43.08 8.97 -2.08
C ILE A 29 -42.96 8.26 -0.73
N LYS A 30 -43.84 8.60 0.21
CA LYS A 30 -43.86 7.96 1.54
C LYS A 30 -44.12 6.46 1.41
N SER A 31 -45.12 6.04 0.64
CA SER A 31 -45.42 4.62 0.42
C SER A 31 -44.24 3.86 -0.21
N CYS A 32 -43.56 4.45 -1.20
CA CYS A 32 -42.37 3.83 -1.78
C CYS A 32 -41.22 3.67 -0.77
N ILE A 33 -41.01 4.67 0.11
CA ILE A 33 -40.02 4.59 1.20
C ILE A 33 -40.42 3.49 2.20
N ASP A 34 -41.69 3.40 2.56
CA ASP A 34 -42.21 2.37 3.47
C ASP A 34 -41.97 0.96 2.91
N TYR A 35 -42.18 0.75 1.60
CA TYR A 35 -41.87 -0.54 0.94
C TYR A 35 -40.38 -0.90 1.00
N ILE A 36 -39.49 0.08 0.86
CA ILE A 36 -38.05 -0.14 1.01
C ILE A 36 -37.75 -0.58 2.44
N PHE A 37 -38.27 0.11 3.45
CA PHE A 37 -38.07 -0.27 4.84
C PHE A 37 -38.64 -1.66 5.17
N GLU A 38 -39.83 -2.00 4.67
CA GLU A 38 -40.40 -3.34 4.80
C GLU A 38 -39.51 -4.40 4.16
N TYR A 39 -38.98 -4.14 2.96
CA TYR A 39 -38.07 -5.06 2.29
C TYR A 39 -36.81 -5.30 3.12
N TYR A 40 -36.16 -4.23 3.58
CA TYR A 40 -34.98 -4.34 4.43
C TYR A 40 -35.31 -5.08 5.72
N ASN A 41 -36.34 -4.69 6.47
CA ASN A 41 -36.65 -5.31 7.76
C ASN A 41 -37.10 -6.78 7.67
N ASN A 42 -37.81 -7.17 6.60
CA ASN A 42 -38.38 -8.51 6.48
C ASN A 42 -37.50 -9.49 5.70
N TYR A 43 -36.63 -9.00 4.81
CA TYR A 43 -35.83 -9.84 3.92
C TYR A 43 -34.32 -9.69 4.10
N LEU A 44 -33.85 -8.55 4.62
CA LEU A 44 -32.43 -8.35 4.94
C LEU A 44 -32.27 -8.31 6.46
N ASP A 45 -31.77 -9.38 7.05
CA ASP A 45 -31.52 -9.39 8.49
C ASP A 45 -30.35 -8.44 8.84
N ILE A 46 -30.69 -7.18 9.12
CA ILE A 46 -29.74 -6.16 9.55
C ILE A 46 -29.14 -6.55 10.92
N SER A 47 -29.86 -7.37 11.72
CA SER A 47 -29.36 -7.82 13.01
C SER A 47 -28.12 -8.70 12.88
N GLU A 48 -27.99 -9.51 11.82
CA GLU A 48 -26.76 -10.28 11.56
C GLU A 48 -25.58 -9.37 11.21
N ILE A 49 -25.81 -8.30 10.44
CA ILE A 49 -24.77 -7.34 10.04
C ILE A 49 -24.32 -6.52 11.26
N ASP A 50 -25.27 -6.06 12.08
CA ASP A 50 -25.00 -5.35 13.32
C ASP A 50 -24.27 -6.25 14.32
N GLN A 51 -24.68 -7.51 14.48
CA GLN A 51 -24.00 -8.48 15.34
C GLN A 51 -22.57 -8.76 14.86
N LYS A 52 -22.35 -8.94 13.55
CA LYS A 52 -21.00 -9.10 12.99
C LYS A 52 -20.13 -7.86 13.24
N THR A 53 -20.71 -6.67 13.14
CA THR A 53 -20.03 -5.40 13.39
C THR A 53 -19.68 -5.24 14.88
N ILE A 54 -20.62 -5.55 15.78
CA ILE A 54 -20.40 -5.55 17.24
C ILE A 54 -19.30 -6.55 17.62
N LEU A 55 -19.40 -7.79 17.13
CA LEU A 55 -18.43 -8.85 17.40
C LEU A 55 -17.03 -8.49 16.88
N ASN A 56 -16.94 -7.87 15.69
CA ASN A 56 -15.66 -7.38 15.17
C ASN A 56 -15.09 -6.27 16.06
N ASN A 57 -15.90 -5.28 16.44
CA ASN A 57 -15.47 -4.21 17.33
C ASN A 57 -15.03 -4.73 18.71
N GLU A 58 -15.72 -5.69 19.29
CA GLU A 58 -15.32 -6.36 20.53
C GLU A 58 -13.99 -7.11 20.38
N ARG A 59 -13.81 -7.83 19.27
CA ARG A 59 -12.56 -8.53 18.93
C ARG A 59 -11.38 -7.55 18.84
N LEU A 60 -11.54 -6.44 18.11
CA LEU A 60 -10.51 -5.41 17.98
C LEU A 60 -10.20 -4.73 19.32
N ASN A 61 -11.23 -4.40 20.10
CA ASN A 61 -11.05 -3.82 21.44
C ASN A 61 -10.33 -4.77 22.40
N LYS A 62 -10.62 -6.07 22.34
CA LYS A 62 -9.92 -7.09 23.12
C LYS A 62 -8.45 -7.18 22.74
N TYR A 63 -8.13 -7.10 21.45
CA TYR A 63 -6.75 -7.08 20.99
C TYR A 63 -6.04 -5.78 21.42
N ARG A 64 -6.69 -4.62 21.26
CA ARG A 64 -6.15 -3.31 21.69
C ARG A 64 -5.80 -3.26 23.18
N LYS A 65 -6.63 -3.86 24.05
CA LYS A 65 -6.36 -3.99 25.49
C LYS A 65 -5.08 -4.78 25.80
N GLN A 66 -4.71 -5.76 24.97
CA GLN A 66 -3.47 -6.55 25.13
C GLN A 66 -2.21 -5.76 24.74
N LEU A 67 -2.38 -4.62 24.06
CA LEU A 67 -1.28 -3.80 23.55
C LEU A 67 -0.95 -2.63 24.48
N SER A 68 -1.34 -2.69 25.76
CA SER A 68 -1.20 -1.58 26.74
C SER A 68 0.21 -1.00 26.84
N LYS A 69 1.24 -1.84 26.66
CA LYS A 69 2.67 -1.46 26.71
C LYS A 69 3.16 -0.65 25.51
N TYR A 70 2.39 -0.58 24.42
CA TYR A 70 2.77 0.15 23.21
C TYR A 70 2.19 1.57 23.22
N SER A 71 2.83 2.49 22.51
CA SER A 71 2.29 3.82 22.24
C SER A 71 1.04 3.74 21.36
N ASP A 72 0.17 4.74 21.43
CA ASP A 72 -1.13 4.68 20.76
C ASP A 72 -1.03 4.57 19.25
N ASN A 73 -0.05 5.22 18.62
CA ASN A 73 0.24 5.06 17.19
C ASN A 73 0.58 3.62 16.79
N ILE A 74 1.34 2.90 17.62
CA ILE A 74 1.70 1.50 17.39
C ILE A 74 0.49 0.61 17.63
N LYS A 75 -0.30 0.88 18.68
CA LYS A 75 -1.56 0.18 18.94
C LYS A 75 -2.51 0.29 17.74
N ASP A 76 -2.66 1.50 17.19
CA ASP A 76 -3.55 1.76 16.07
C ASP A 76 -3.10 1.01 14.83
N TRP A 77 -1.81 1.08 14.48
CA TRP A 77 -1.26 0.30 13.37
C TRP A 77 -1.45 -1.20 13.55
N LEU A 78 -1.21 -1.75 14.75
CA LEU A 78 -1.39 -3.17 15.05
C LEU A 78 -2.85 -3.61 14.93
N VAL A 79 -3.78 -2.83 15.49
CA VAL A 79 -5.21 -3.13 15.45
C VAL A 79 -5.75 -3.05 14.03
N ASP A 80 -5.36 -2.02 13.27
CA ASP A 80 -5.77 -1.84 11.87
C ASP A 80 -5.21 -2.96 10.97
N THR A 81 -3.95 -3.36 11.19
CA THR A 81 -3.34 -4.51 10.51
C THR A 81 -4.05 -5.82 10.85
N TYR A 82 -4.45 -6.00 12.11
CA TYR A 82 -5.20 -7.17 12.55
C TYR A 82 -6.63 -7.20 12.00
N ASP A 83 -7.29 -6.05 11.90
CA ASP A 83 -8.62 -5.94 11.31
C ASP A 83 -8.60 -6.30 9.81
N LYS A 84 -7.66 -5.70 9.07
CA LYS A 84 -7.55 -5.84 7.61
C LYS A 84 -6.97 -7.18 7.17
N HIS A 85 -6.02 -7.73 7.92
CA HIS A 85 -5.24 -8.89 7.47
C HIS A 85 -5.32 -10.09 8.45
N GLY A 86 -5.93 -9.94 9.62
CA GLY A 86 -6.03 -11.00 10.63
C GLY A 86 -4.71 -11.31 11.35
N ASN A 87 -3.65 -10.56 11.07
CA ASN A 87 -2.31 -10.81 11.61
C ASN A 87 -2.07 -10.03 12.91
N CYS A 88 -1.83 -10.76 14.01
CA CYS A 88 -1.37 -10.17 15.26
C CYS A 88 0.13 -9.84 15.17
N MET A 89 0.49 -8.74 14.48
CA MET A 89 1.88 -8.42 14.16
C MET A 89 2.80 -8.32 15.39
N ASN A 90 2.28 -7.91 16.55
CA ASN A 90 3.04 -7.90 17.80
C ASN A 90 3.52 -9.30 18.23
N LYS A 91 2.72 -10.35 17.98
CA LYS A 91 3.07 -11.73 18.30
C LYS A 91 4.00 -12.31 17.26
N ILE A 92 3.74 -12.01 15.99
CA ILE A 92 4.58 -12.46 14.87
C ILE A 92 6.00 -11.91 15.03
N ILE A 93 6.13 -10.59 15.23
CA ILE A 93 7.43 -9.95 15.45
C ILE A 93 8.05 -10.44 16.76
N GLY A 94 7.27 -10.55 17.84
CA GLY A 94 7.75 -11.07 19.12
C GLY A 94 8.39 -12.46 18.99
N ASN A 95 7.70 -13.41 18.36
CA ASN A 95 8.23 -14.76 18.15
C ASN A 95 9.53 -14.78 17.33
N ILE A 96 9.62 -13.95 16.29
CA ILE A 96 10.83 -13.84 15.47
C ILE A 96 12.01 -13.32 16.30
N LEU A 97 11.76 -12.37 17.19
CA LEU A 97 12.79 -11.83 18.09
C LEU A 97 13.17 -12.85 19.16
N ASP A 98 12.20 -13.64 19.67
CA ASP A 98 12.44 -14.69 20.65
C ASP A 98 13.24 -15.88 20.06
N GLU A 99 13.15 -16.13 18.75
CA GLU A 99 13.99 -17.11 18.03
C GLU A 99 15.47 -16.69 18.00
N ASN A 100 15.77 -15.40 18.19
CA ASN A 100 17.14 -14.90 18.25
C ASN A 100 17.66 -14.92 19.69
N GLU A 101 18.43 -15.94 20.03
CA GLU A 101 19.01 -16.12 21.37
C GLU A 101 19.86 -14.92 21.84
N LEU A 102 20.40 -14.13 20.91
CA LEU A 102 21.24 -12.98 21.20
C LEU A 102 20.46 -11.68 21.29
N PHE A 103 19.15 -11.64 20.95
CA PHE A 103 18.37 -10.39 20.88
C PHE A 103 18.43 -9.56 22.15
N LEU A 104 18.28 -10.21 23.30
CA LEU A 104 18.33 -9.54 24.60
C LEU A 104 19.75 -9.16 25.04
N ALA A 105 20.77 -9.73 24.40
CA ALA A 105 22.18 -9.43 24.66
C ALA A 105 22.74 -8.33 23.75
N MET A 106 22.00 -7.88 22.74
CA MET A 106 22.40 -6.78 21.87
C MET A 106 22.47 -5.49 22.68
N SER A 107 23.58 -4.78 22.53
CA SER A 107 23.87 -3.57 23.32
C SER A 107 24.13 -2.34 22.44
N THR A 108 24.32 -2.54 21.14
CA THR A 108 24.60 -1.48 20.19
C THR A 108 23.45 -1.33 19.20
N ASP A 109 23.26 -0.09 18.74
CA ASP A 109 22.33 0.16 17.65
C ASP A 109 22.72 -0.57 16.36
N GLY A 110 24.00 -0.89 16.16
CA GLY A 110 24.54 -1.62 15.02
C GLY A 110 24.01 -3.05 14.92
N GLU A 111 24.03 -3.75 16.05
CA GLU A 111 23.48 -5.11 16.17
C GLU A 111 21.96 -5.10 15.95
N PHE A 112 21.27 -4.17 16.61
CA PHE A 112 19.82 -4.03 16.48
C PHE A 112 19.40 -3.71 15.04
N ARG A 113 20.16 -2.85 14.33
CA ARG A 113 19.96 -2.54 12.90
C ARG A 113 20.02 -3.78 12.03
N SER A 114 21.15 -4.49 12.09
CA SER A 114 21.44 -5.61 11.21
C SER A 114 20.32 -6.64 11.27
N ILE A 115 19.90 -6.95 12.49
CA ILE A 115 18.90 -7.98 12.76
C ILE A 115 17.48 -7.49 12.48
N SER A 116 17.20 -6.21 12.73
CA SER A 116 15.93 -5.61 12.28
C SER A 116 15.78 -5.68 10.76
N TYR A 117 16.84 -5.43 9.97
CA TYR A 117 16.78 -5.54 8.51
C TYR A 117 16.66 -6.98 8.03
N GLU A 118 17.42 -7.90 8.61
CA GLU A 118 17.34 -9.33 8.32
C GLU A 118 15.91 -9.84 8.54
N TYR A 119 15.32 -9.59 9.70
CA TYR A 119 13.96 -10.00 9.99
C TYR A 119 12.90 -9.22 9.22
N TYR A 120 13.12 -7.93 8.98
CA TYR A 120 12.21 -7.13 8.15
C TYR A 120 12.14 -7.66 6.72
N SER A 121 13.27 -8.06 6.12
CA SER A 121 13.32 -8.66 4.79
C SER A 121 12.51 -9.96 4.71
N GLY A 122 12.63 -10.82 5.73
CA GLY A 122 11.82 -12.03 5.87
C GLY A 122 10.33 -11.73 6.09
N LEU A 123 10.03 -10.68 6.86
CA LEU A 123 8.67 -10.24 7.17
C LEU A 123 7.96 -9.68 5.94
N ILE A 124 8.60 -8.80 5.14
CA ILE A 124 7.97 -8.27 3.93
C ILE A 124 7.77 -9.36 2.86
N LYS A 125 8.64 -10.38 2.85
CA LYS A 125 8.49 -11.55 1.98
C LYS A 125 7.28 -12.41 2.36
N LYS A 126 7.01 -12.56 3.66
CA LYS A 126 5.88 -13.34 4.19
C LYS A 126 4.57 -12.54 4.29
N TYR A 127 4.67 -11.23 4.46
CA TYR A 127 3.56 -10.29 4.64
C TYR A 127 3.73 -9.08 3.71
N PRO A 128 3.44 -9.23 2.39
CA PRO A 128 3.71 -8.18 1.39
C PRO A 128 2.98 -6.86 1.65
N PHE A 129 1.87 -6.85 2.39
CA PHE A 129 1.15 -5.64 2.79
C PHE A 129 2.01 -4.67 3.62
N LEU A 130 3.10 -5.15 4.24
CA LEU A 130 4.09 -4.30 4.92
C LEU A 130 4.86 -3.39 3.96
N SER A 131 4.86 -3.68 2.65
CA SER A 131 5.38 -2.81 1.58
C SER A 131 4.36 -1.79 1.03
N GLY A 132 3.11 -1.84 1.50
CA GLY A 132 1.94 -1.21 0.87
C GLY A 132 1.91 0.33 0.81
N LYS A 133 2.90 1.05 1.35
CA LYS A 133 2.97 2.53 1.24
C LYS A 133 3.25 3.02 -0.18
N ILE A 134 4.08 2.29 -0.93
CA ILE A 134 4.38 2.62 -2.32
C ILE A 134 3.18 2.20 -3.18
N THR A 135 2.63 1.01 -2.96
CA THR A 135 1.43 0.50 -3.65
C THR A 135 0.22 1.42 -3.46
N ALA A 136 -0.12 1.79 -2.23
CA ALA A 136 -1.21 2.72 -1.95
C ALA A 136 -0.99 4.09 -2.60
N TRP A 137 0.25 4.58 -2.60
CA TRP A 137 0.57 5.83 -3.31
C TRP A 137 0.37 5.72 -4.83
N LEU A 138 0.74 4.59 -5.44
CA LEU A 138 0.52 4.34 -6.86
C LEU A 138 -0.98 4.27 -7.19
N GLU A 139 -1.75 3.51 -6.40
CA GLU A 139 -3.19 3.34 -6.53
C GLU A 139 -3.94 4.66 -6.34
N ASP A 140 -3.69 5.36 -5.23
CA ASP A 140 -4.27 6.68 -4.94
C ASP A 140 -3.97 7.69 -6.06
N THR A 141 -2.76 7.65 -6.62
CA THR A 141 -2.36 8.57 -7.68
C THR A 141 -3.10 8.27 -8.99
N MET A 142 -3.27 6.99 -9.31
CA MET A 142 -4.07 6.57 -10.46
C MET A 142 -5.54 6.96 -10.27
N GLU A 143 -6.14 6.63 -9.13
CA GLU A 143 -7.55 6.88 -8.86
C GLU A 143 -7.88 8.37 -8.83
N LYS A 144 -7.08 9.16 -8.10
CA LYS A 144 -7.39 10.58 -7.85
C LYS A 144 -6.97 11.51 -8.99
N TYR A 145 -5.90 11.16 -9.71
CA TYR A 145 -5.31 12.05 -10.72
C TYR A 145 -5.29 11.45 -12.13
N GLY A 146 -5.65 10.17 -12.31
CA GLY A 146 -5.57 9.49 -13.60
C GLY A 146 -4.13 9.30 -14.08
N VAL A 147 -3.16 9.32 -13.17
CA VAL A 147 -1.73 9.30 -13.51
C VAL A 147 -1.14 7.95 -13.17
N ASN A 148 -0.63 7.26 -14.19
CA ASN A 148 0.12 6.03 -14.03
C ASN A 148 1.61 6.32 -13.76
N ILE A 149 2.01 6.27 -12.49
CA ILE A 149 3.39 6.53 -12.07
C ILE A 149 4.34 5.41 -12.54
N GLU A 150 3.89 4.16 -12.56
CA GLU A 150 4.70 3.03 -13.04
C GLU A 150 5.04 3.19 -14.52
N ALA A 151 4.04 3.51 -15.35
CA ALA A 151 4.24 3.78 -16.78
C ALA A 151 5.15 5.00 -17.01
N PHE A 152 5.02 6.04 -16.20
CA PHE A 152 5.92 7.19 -16.23
C PHE A 152 7.37 6.79 -15.93
N VAL A 153 7.61 6.07 -14.83
CA VAL A 153 8.95 5.62 -14.43
C VAL A 153 9.54 4.69 -15.50
N TYR A 154 8.78 3.73 -16.00
CA TYR A 154 9.21 2.82 -17.05
C TYR A 154 9.57 3.56 -18.35
N SER A 155 8.75 4.52 -18.78
CA SER A 155 9.04 5.35 -19.96
C SER A 155 10.31 6.19 -19.77
N TYR A 156 10.52 6.72 -18.57
CA TYR A 156 11.75 7.44 -18.23
C TYR A 156 12.97 6.51 -18.31
N LEU A 157 12.90 5.32 -17.71
CA LEU A 157 14.02 4.37 -17.70
C LEU A 157 14.38 3.85 -19.09
N ASN A 158 13.42 3.64 -19.98
CA ASN A 158 13.73 3.29 -21.37
C ASN A 158 14.54 4.40 -22.06
N LYS A 159 14.10 5.66 -21.94
CA LYS A 159 14.85 6.81 -22.47
C LYS A 159 16.23 6.94 -21.84
N PHE A 160 16.33 6.62 -20.55
CA PHE A 160 17.57 6.65 -19.79
C PHE A 160 18.55 5.54 -20.19
N PHE A 161 18.04 4.32 -20.45
CA PHE A 161 18.82 3.19 -20.92
C PHE A 161 19.39 3.42 -22.33
N ASP A 162 18.60 4.05 -23.21
CA ASP A 162 19.01 4.37 -24.58
C ASP A 162 19.97 5.57 -24.67
N ASN A 163 20.17 6.31 -23.58
CA ASN A 163 20.92 7.57 -23.58
C ASN A 163 22.03 7.60 -22.51
N ASP A 164 23.23 7.19 -22.93
CA ASP A 164 24.44 7.19 -22.10
C ASP A 164 24.80 8.56 -21.49
N ASP A 165 24.34 9.68 -22.07
CA ASP A 165 24.64 11.02 -21.54
C ASP A 165 23.76 11.40 -20.34
N MET A 166 22.67 10.68 -20.11
CA MET A 166 21.82 10.89 -18.93
C MET A 166 22.47 10.35 -17.65
N TRP A 167 23.43 9.44 -17.77
CA TRP A 167 24.15 8.91 -16.62
C TRP A 167 25.07 9.96 -16.00
N PRO A 168 25.01 10.15 -14.65
CA PRO A 168 25.99 10.99 -13.98
C PRO A 168 27.40 10.47 -14.27
N ARG A 169 28.35 11.37 -14.52
CA ARG A 169 29.74 11.00 -14.85
C ARG A 169 30.38 10.06 -13.82
N THR A 170 29.97 10.17 -12.56
CA THR A 170 30.42 9.35 -11.42
C THR A 170 29.90 7.90 -11.44
N HIS A 171 28.93 7.59 -12.31
CA HIS A 171 28.34 6.26 -12.45
C HIS A 171 28.87 5.51 -13.68
N LYS A 172 29.69 6.14 -14.52
CA LYS A 172 30.27 5.50 -15.69
C LYS A 172 31.47 4.65 -15.28
N LYS A 173 31.34 3.32 -15.33
CA LYS A 173 32.46 2.37 -15.19
C LYS A 173 33.01 2.08 -16.58
N ARG A 174 34.31 2.21 -16.78
CA ARG A 174 34.94 1.80 -18.04
C ARG A 174 34.98 0.28 -18.08
N VAL A 175 34.55 -0.29 -19.19
CA VAL A 175 34.56 -1.74 -19.40
C VAL A 175 35.54 -2.04 -20.51
N GLU A 176 36.47 -2.95 -20.25
CA GLU A 176 37.32 -3.48 -21.31
C GLU A 176 36.55 -4.57 -22.07
N ASN A 177 36.61 -4.52 -23.40
CA ASN A 177 35.99 -5.50 -24.31
C ASN A 177 34.44 -5.57 -24.28
N SER A 178 33.76 -4.41 -24.17
CA SER A 178 32.31 -4.29 -24.40
C SER A 178 32.03 -3.49 -25.68
N TYR A 179 30.88 -3.76 -26.32
CA TYR A 179 30.35 -2.91 -27.41
C TYR A 179 30.06 -1.47 -26.92
N ARG A 180 29.85 -1.28 -25.62
CA ARG A 180 29.72 0.03 -24.97
C ARG A 180 31.04 0.40 -24.28
N LYS A 181 31.48 1.66 -24.43
CA LYS A 181 32.74 2.16 -23.85
C LYS A 181 32.68 2.28 -22.31
N TYR A 182 31.48 2.36 -21.77
CA TYR A 182 31.21 2.43 -20.34
C TYR A 182 29.97 1.57 -20.01
N ASP A 183 30.03 0.83 -18.90
CA ASP A 183 28.83 0.28 -18.24
C ASP A 183 28.40 1.22 -17.13
N ASN A 184 27.13 1.12 -16.79
CA ASN A 184 26.52 2.01 -15.84
C ASN A 184 26.45 1.38 -14.45
N ASP A 185 27.03 2.07 -13.48
CA ASP A 185 27.12 1.63 -12.09
C ASP A 185 25.85 2.02 -11.32
N TYR A 186 24.82 1.18 -11.43
CA TYR A 186 23.61 1.29 -10.62
C TYR A 186 23.87 0.98 -9.13
N THR A 187 25.09 0.56 -8.75
CA THR A 187 25.44 0.27 -7.35
C THR A 187 25.91 1.49 -6.55
N LYS A 188 25.98 2.67 -7.17
CA LYS A 188 26.35 3.92 -6.51
C LYS A 188 25.26 4.44 -5.57
N LYS A 189 25.66 5.20 -4.54
CA LYS A 189 24.78 5.64 -3.43
C LYS A 189 23.95 6.90 -3.68
N THR A 190 24.30 7.71 -4.69
CA THR A 190 23.74 9.06 -4.90
C THR A 190 23.33 9.25 -6.34
N ASN A 191 22.32 10.10 -6.60
CA ASN A 191 21.84 10.46 -7.93
C ASN A 191 21.60 9.26 -8.88
N LEU A 192 21.03 8.17 -8.35
CA LEU A 192 20.67 7.01 -9.15
C LEU A 192 19.67 7.42 -10.22
N PHE A 193 19.88 6.91 -11.44
CA PHE A 193 19.04 7.20 -12.60
C PHE A 193 18.91 8.69 -12.95
N GLY A 194 19.86 9.53 -12.54
CA GLY A 194 19.79 10.98 -12.77
C GLY A 194 18.62 11.65 -12.05
N ILE A 195 18.08 11.04 -10.98
CA ILE A 195 16.88 11.50 -10.29
C ILE A 195 17.01 12.94 -9.75
N ASP A 196 18.22 13.43 -9.47
CA ASP A 196 18.44 14.82 -9.03
C ASP A 196 18.10 15.85 -10.10
N LEU A 197 18.19 15.47 -11.38
CA LEU A 197 17.79 16.32 -12.51
C LEU A 197 16.32 16.15 -12.88
N LEU A 198 15.77 14.95 -12.68
CA LEU A 198 14.37 14.67 -12.97
C LEU A 198 13.44 15.27 -11.91
N TYR A 199 13.73 15.01 -10.63
CA TYR A 199 12.81 15.29 -9.54
C TYR A 199 12.40 16.76 -9.45
N PRO A 200 13.29 17.78 -9.62
CA PRO A 200 12.89 19.18 -9.63
C PRO A 200 11.83 19.54 -10.68
N LYS A 201 11.77 18.80 -11.80
CA LYS A 201 10.82 19.05 -12.90
C LYS A 201 9.41 18.53 -12.58
N ILE A 202 9.32 17.54 -11.69
CA ILE A 202 8.07 16.85 -11.34
C ILE A 202 7.63 17.08 -9.89
N SER A 203 8.50 17.64 -9.04
CA SER A 203 8.27 17.81 -7.60
C SER A 203 7.15 18.79 -7.25
N SER A 204 6.74 19.64 -8.18
CA SER A 204 5.60 20.54 -8.01
C SER A 204 4.25 19.82 -8.06
N LYS A 205 4.20 18.59 -8.60
CA LYS A 205 2.96 17.81 -8.67
C LYS A 205 2.54 17.34 -7.27
N PRO A 206 1.26 17.46 -6.91
CA PRO A 206 0.79 17.19 -5.54
C PRO A 206 1.02 15.74 -5.11
N TYR A 207 0.96 14.80 -6.05
CA TYR A 207 1.21 13.38 -5.82
C TYR A 207 2.72 12.99 -5.88
N ILE A 208 3.61 13.89 -6.31
CA ILE A 208 5.07 13.63 -6.36
C ILE A 208 5.81 14.32 -5.20
N LYS A 209 5.29 15.45 -4.73
CA LYS A 209 5.93 16.25 -3.68
C LYS A 209 6.26 15.41 -2.45
N GLY A 210 7.55 15.38 -2.10
CA GLY A 210 8.07 14.62 -0.95
C GLY A 210 8.28 13.12 -1.21
N LYS A 211 8.05 12.62 -2.43
CA LYS A 211 8.11 11.18 -2.77
C LYS A 211 9.33 10.80 -3.61
N LYS A 212 10.41 11.58 -3.56
CA LYS A 212 11.65 11.33 -4.33
C LYS A 212 12.18 9.90 -4.14
N GLN A 213 12.25 9.43 -2.89
CA GLN A 213 12.75 8.10 -2.58
C GLN A 213 11.85 6.99 -3.13
N TYR A 214 10.53 7.20 -3.18
CA TYR A 214 9.61 6.20 -3.72
C TYR A 214 9.81 6.03 -5.22
N ILE A 215 10.08 7.13 -5.92
CA ILE A 215 10.44 7.12 -7.35
C ILE A 215 11.77 6.39 -7.55
N GLU A 216 12.79 6.66 -6.73
CA GLU A 216 14.08 5.97 -6.82
C GLU A 216 13.93 4.46 -6.59
N ILE A 217 13.14 4.04 -5.59
CA ILE A 217 12.84 2.63 -5.30
C ILE A 217 12.14 1.96 -6.50
N LEU A 218 11.13 2.61 -7.10
CA LEU A 218 10.48 2.09 -8.30
C LEU A 218 11.42 2.01 -9.50
N MET A 219 12.30 3.00 -9.66
CA MET A 219 13.30 2.99 -10.73
C MET A 219 14.26 1.81 -10.58
N MET A 220 14.78 1.58 -9.38
CA MET A 220 15.67 0.44 -9.14
C MET A 220 14.94 -0.89 -9.34
N TYR A 221 13.70 -1.00 -8.86
CA TYR A 221 12.88 -2.19 -9.05
C TYR A 221 12.73 -2.54 -10.54
N PHE A 222 12.32 -1.57 -11.37
CA PHE A 222 12.20 -1.80 -12.81
C PHE A 222 13.55 -2.02 -13.48
N TRP A 223 14.61 -1.32 -13.06
CA TRP A 223 15.95 -1.49 -13.61
C TRP A 223 16.46 -2.92 -13.46
N LEU A 224 16.41 -3.46 -12.24
CA LEU A 224 16.87 -4.81 -11.96
C LEU A 224 16.02 -5.87 -12.67
N LYS A 225 14.71 -5.66 -12.76
CA LYS A 225 13.79 -6.64 -13.33
C LYS A 225 13.77 -6.65 -14.86
N GLU A 226 13.78 -5.47 -15.49
CA GLU A 226 13.44 -5.32 -16.91
C GLU A 226 14.64 -4.93 -17.79
N PHE A 227 15.73 -4.41 -17.21
CA PHE A 227 16.89 -3.93 -17.97
C PHE A 227 18.13 -4.77 -17.72
N GLU A 228 18.46 -5.04 -16.46
CA GLU A 228 19.75 -5.67 -16.10
C GLU A 228 19.64 -7.15 -15.69
N GLY A 229 18.52 -7.56 -15.11
CA GLY A 229 18.29 -8.94 -14.67
C GLY A 229 19.03 -9.34 -13.37
N ASP A 230 19.58 -8.38 -12.62
CA ASP A 230 20.32 -8.63 -11.37
C ASP A 230 19.37 -8.75 -10.16
N ASN A 231 18.76 -9.92 -10.03
CA ASN A 231 17.83 -10.23 -8.93
C ASN A 231 18.50 -10.28 -7.54
N GLY A 232 19.83 -10.35 -7.46
CA GLY A 232 20.58 -10.47 -6.20
C GLY A 232 20.97 -9.13 -5.57
N TYR A 233 20.83 -8.02 -6.30
CA TYR A 233 21.21 -6.69 -5.81
C TYR A 233 20.10 -5.97 -5.04
N TRP A 234 18.84 -6.40 -5.18
CA TRP A 234 17.69 -5.73 -4.57
C TRP A 234 17.82 -5.57 -3.05
N ASP A 235 18.19 -6.64 -2.34
CA ASP A 235 18.31 -6.61 -0.88
C ASP A 235 19.43 -5.63 -0.43
N LYS A 236 20.58 -5.65 -1.11
CA LYS A 236 21.71 -4.73 -0.86
C LYS A 236 21.33 -3.27 -1.11
N TYR A 237 20.49 -3.02 -2.12
CA TYR A 237 19.99 -1.69 -2.43
C TYR A 237 19.03 -1.18 -1.33
N LEU A 238 18.10 -2.02 -0.87
CA LEU A 238 17.19 -1.65 0.22
C LEU A 238 17.97 -1.37 1.51
N GLU A 239 18.95 -2.22 1.86
CA GLU A 239 19.86 -1.98 2.98
C GLU A 239 20.54 -0.62 2.85
N MET A 240 21.08 -0.28 1.68
CA MET A 240 21.77 0.99 1.42
C MET A 240 20.87 2.21 1.63
N ILE A 241 19.60 2.15 1.24
CA ILE A 241 18.65 3.26 1.39
C ILE A 241 18.17 3.39 2.81
N PHE A 242 17.76 2.29 3.44
CA PHE A 242 17.19 2.35 4.77
C PHE A 242 18.25 2.52 5.86
N SER A 243 19.52 2.18 5.59
CA SER A 243 20.63 2.45 6.51
C SER A 243 21.04 3.93 6.58
N LYS A 244 20.52 4.82 5.70
CA LYS A 244 20.82 6.26 5.73
C LYS A 244 20.13 7.03 6.87
N ASP A 245 19.12 6.47 7.54
CA ASP A 245 18.37 7.17 8.61
C ASP A 245 19.09 7.18 9.96
N LYS A 246 20.42 7.15 9.95
CA LYS A 246 21.22 6.64 11.05
C LYS A 246 22.51 7.40 11.37
N ASP A 247 22.70 8.53 10.69
CA ASP A 247 23.65 9.60 11.03
C ASP A 247 22.91 10.96 11.06
#